data_AF-A0AAN9TEC7-F1
#
_entry.id   AF-A0AAN9TEC7-F1
#
_cell.length_a   1.000
_cell.length_b   1.000
_cell.length_c   1.000
_cell.angle_alpha   90.00
_cell.angle_beta   90.00
_cell.angle_gamma   90.00
#
_symmetry.space_group_name_H-M   'P 1'
#
loop_
_entity.id
_entity.type
_entity.pdbx_description
1 polymer ?
#
loop_
_entity_poly.entity_id
_entity_poly.type
_entity_poly.pdbx_seq_one_letter_code
_entity_poly.pdbx_strand_id
1 'polypeptide(L)'
;MALSFTKITAVLRTYLVLPSSTVSSLPYNSSLTKSSLTCLVTRNYAADSGGGASKKGKVVAGAGGRIKEYPVEKDPNKLVTYCCGLNYFIEGEEVKLKPDNEYPDWLYDVYIGGARDLSELEPNSKEYWQRVRYLAIRRNVKLRKFRRQVLRQF
;
A
#
# COMPACT_ATOMS: atom_id res chain seq x y z
N MET A 1 31.59 -48.69 59.45
CA MET A 1 31.99 -47.85 58.30
C MET A 1 30.76 -47.55 57.46
N ALA A 2 30.12 -46.40 57.66
CA ALA A 2 28.98 -45.96 56.87
C ALA A 2 29.20 -44.48 56.55
N LEU A 3 29.66 -44.21 55.32
CA LEU A 3 29.90 -42.87 54.81
C LEU A 3 28.54 -42.19 54.64
N SER A 4 28.37 -41.06 55.33
CA SER A 4 27.09 -40.38 55.45
C SER A 4 26.58 -39.88 54.09
N PHE A 5 25.31 -40.17 53.85
CA PHE A 5 24.50 -39.85 52.67
C PHE A 5 24.33 -38.34 52.38
N THR A 6 25.03 -37.46 53.10
CA THR A 6 24.84 -36.00 53.03
C THR A 6 25.68 -35.31 51.96
N LYS A 7 26.61 -36.01 51.29
CA LYS A 7 27.43 -35.44 50.21
C LYS A 7 26.93 -35.78 48.79
N ILE A 8 26.11 -36.81 48.63
CA ILE A 8 25.55 -37.21 47.32
C ILE A 8 24.30 -36.39 46.98
N THR A 9 23.50 -35.99 47.99
CA THR A 9 22.30 -35.17 47.82
C THR A 9 22.60 -33.70 47.49
N ALA A 10 23.81 -33.21 47.76
CA ALA A 10 24.22 -31.85 47.40
C ALA A 10 24.54 -31.69 45.91
N VAL A 11 24.99 -32.76 45.24
CA VAL A 11 25.34 -32.74 43.81
C VAL A 11 24.12 -33.00 42.92
N LEU A 12 23.13 -33.77 43.38
CA LEU A 12 21.92 -34.04 42.59
C LEU A 12 20.85 -32.93 42.66
N ARG A 13 20.97 -31.98 43.60
CA ARG A 13 20.07 -30.81 43.67
C ARG A 13 20.52 -29.63 42.80
N THR A 14 21.73 -29.69 42.23
CA THR A 14 22.23 -28.67 41.29
C THR A 14 21.95 -28.98 39.82
N TYR A 15 21.48 -30.19 39.47
CA TYR A 15 21.27 -30.60 38.06
C TYR A 15 19.81 -30.74 37.60
N LEU A 16 18.82 -30.39 38.43
CA LEU A 16 17.40 -30.38 38.03
C LEU A 16 16.70 -29.05 38.35
N VAL A 17 17.35 -27.94 38.02
CA VAL A 17 16.63 -26.68 37.76
C VAL A 17 17.15 -26.14 36.44
N LEU A 18 16.49 -26.55 35.37
CA LEU A 18 16.53 -25.86 34.08
C LEU A 18 16.21 -24.38 34.36
N PRO A 19 17.09 -23.44 34.00
CA PRO A 19 16.70 -22.04 33.99
C PRO A 19 15.65 -21.90 32.89
N SER A 20 14.38 -21.89 33.28
CA SER A 20 13.33 -21.25 32.49
C SER A 20 13.87 -19.89 32.12
N SER A 21 14.24 -19.72 30.86
CA SER A 21 14.51 -18.44 30.25
C SER A 21 13.37 -17.53 30.67
N THR A 22 13.69 -16.66 31.62
CA THR A 22 12.82 -15.59 32.04
C THR A 22 12.55 -14.81 30.76
N VAL A 23 11.31 -14.91 30.29
CA VAL A 23 10.72 -13.85 29.48
C VAL A 23 10.82 -12.63 30.38
N SER A 24 11.93 -11.90 30.23
CA SER A 24 12.06 -10.57 30.79
C SER A 24 10.91 -9.79 30.18
N SER A 25 9.86 -9.62 30.98
CA SER A 25 8.85 -8.61 30.75
C SER A 25 9.61 -7.31 30.58
N LEU A 26 9.75 -6.87 29.33
CA LEU A 26 10.22 -5.53 29.04
C LEU A 26 9.40 -4.60 29.94
N PRO A 27 10.03 -3.73 30.74
CA PRO A 27 9.26 -2.75 31.48
C PRO A 27 8.45 -1.97 30.44
N TYR A 28 7.13 -2.15 30.49
CA TYR A 28 6.21 -1.24 29.85
C TYR A 28 6.47 0.11 30.50
N ASN A 29 7.32 0.90 29.87
CA ASN A 29 7.63 2.24 30.29
C ASN A 29 6.39 3.09 30.03
N SER A 30 5.53 3.17 31.05
CA SER A 30 4.34 4.02 31.09
C SER A 30 4.67 5.45 31.50
N SER A 31 5.91 5.90 31.30
CA SER A 31 6.35 7.27 31.54
C SER A 31 6.91 7.91 30.28
N LEU A 32 6.11 7.88 29.20
CA LEU A 32 6.03 9.09 28.39
C LEU A 32 5.15 10.07 29.17
N THR A 33 5.83 10.91 29.93
CA THR A 33 5.35 12.23 30.29
C THR A 33 4.67 12.84 29.08
N LYS A 34 3.52 13.49 29.30
CA LYS A 34 2.76 14.24 28.30
C LYS A 34 3.57 15.46 27.86
N SER A 35 4.72 15.23 27.24
CA SER A 35 5.42 16.19 26.42
C SER A 35 4.62 16.27 25.13
N SER A 36 3.82 17.32 25.07
CA SER A 36 3.09 17.80 23.91
C SER A 36 4.05 18.11 22.77
N LEU A 37 4.57 17.06 22.14
CA LEU A 37 5.08 17.11 20.78
C LEU A 37 4.28 16.08 20.00
N THR A 38 2.99 16.38 19.86
CA THR A 38 2.31 15.99 18.64
C THR A 38 3.11 16.63 17.51
N CYS A 39 4.03 15.88 16.90
CA CYS A 39 4.38 16.12 15.52
C CYS A 39 3.07 15.91 14.75
N LEU A 40 2.25 16.95 14.73
CA LEU A 40 1.22 17.09 13.75
C LEU A 40 1.99 17.16 12.44
N VAL A 41 2.20 16.00 11.81
CA VAL A 41 2.42 15.93 10.36
C VAL A 41 1.09 16.38 9.76
N THR A 42 0.84 17.68 9.87
CA THR A 42 -0.21 18.36 9.16
C THR A 42 0.18 18.23 7.70
N ARG A 43 -0.70 17.61 6.91
CA ARG A 43 -0.56 17.58 5.45
C ARG A 43 -0.89 18.96 4.90
N ASN A 44 -0.14 19.99 5.33
CA ASN A 44 -0.32 21.38 4.91
C ASN A 44 0.44 21.70 3.61
N TYR A 45 1.07 20.71 2.98
CA TYR A 45 1.78 20.93 1.71
C TYR A 45 0.82 21.13 0.52
N ALA A 46 -0.47 20.82 0.68
CA ALA A 46 -1.51 21.26 -0.25
C ALA A 46 -2.31 22.36 0.43
N ALA A 47 -2.37 23.55 -0.18
CA ALA A 47 -3.22 24.64 0.30
C ALA A 47 -4.67 24.15 0.38
N ASP A 48 -5.26 24.25 1.57
CA ASP A 48 -6.68 23.99 1.76
C ASP A 48 -7.45 25.08 1.00
N SER A 49 -8.16 24.69 -0.05
CA SER A 49 -9.02 25.62 -0.76
C SER A 49 -10.23 25.94 0.13
N GLY A 50 -10.10 26.99 0.93
CA GLY A 50 -11.25 27.73 1.43
C GLY A 50 -11.41 27.72 2.95
N GLY A 51 -10.83 28.74 3.58
CA GLY A 51 -11.18 29.18 4.92
C GLY A 51 -10.81 30.65 5.10
N GLY A 52 -11.44 31.55 4.35
CA GLY A 52 -11.22 32.99 4.49
C GLY A 52 -11.80 33.79 3.33
N ALA A 53 -13.03 34.29 3.51
CA ALA A 53 -13.67 35.20 2.59
C ALA A 53 -12.88 36.51 2.47
N SER A 54 -12.32 36.80 1.29
CA SER A 54 -12.32 38.13 0.65
C SER A 54 -11.43 38.15 -0.57
N LYS A 55 -12.04 37.91 -1.72
CA LYS A 55 -12.06 38.80 -2.89
C LYS A 55 -12.65 37.99 -4.02
N LYS A 56 -13.77 38.49 -4.53
CA LYS A 56 -14.47 38.07 -5.75
C LYS A 56 -13.57 38.38 -6.95
N GLY A 57 -12.38 37.77 -6.98
CA GLY A 57 -11.58 37.65 -8.18
C GLY A 57 -12.33 36.68 -9.05
N LYS A 58 -12.94 37.20 -10.10
CA LYS A 58 -13.40 36.45 -11.27
C LYS A 58 -12.34 35.39 -11.54
N VAL A 59 -12.58 34.15 -11.10
CA VAL A 59 -11.90 32.99 -11.66
C VAL A 59 -12.38 33.02 -13.10
N VAL A 60 -11.60 33.69 -13.93
CA VAL A 60 -11.66 33.48 -15.35
C VAL A 60 -11.47 31.97 -15.44
N ALA A 61 -12.54 31.28 -15.83
CA ALA A 61 -12.49 29.92 -16.33
C ALA A 61 -11.63 29.94 -17.60
N GLY A 62 -10.36 30.25 -17.43
CA GLY A 62 -9.34 30.37 -18.45
C GLY A 62 -8.53 29.10 -18.38
N ALA A 63 -8.58 28.35 -19.47
CA ALA A 63 -7.93 27.06 -19.65
C ALA A 63 -8.59 25.88 -18.91
N GLY A 64 -9.92 25.85 -18.84
CA GLY A 64 -10.64 24.60 -19.04
C GLY A 64 -10.50 24.20 -20.51
N GLY A 65 -9.29 23.82 -20.94
CA GLY A 65 -9.06 23.36 -22.30
C GLY A 65 -10.04 22.22 -22.57
N ARG A 66 -10.93 22.39 -23.56
CA ARG A 66 -11.83 21.31 -23.96
C ARG A 66 -10.93 20.11 -24.27
N ILE A 67 -11.18 18.98 -23.62
CA ILE A 67 -10.54 17.72 -23.99
C ILE A 67 -10.84 17.54 -25.47
N LYS A 68 -9.80 17.55 -26.30
CA LYS A 68 -9.95 17.36 -27.75
C LYS A 68 -10.36 15.92 -27.95
N GLU A 69 -11.63 15.70 -28.28
CA GLU A 69 -12.12 14.38 -28.68
C GLU A 69 -11.64 14.13 -30.11
N TYR A 70 -10.82 13.09 -30.29
CA TYR A 70 -10.41 12.64 -31.61
C TYR A 70 -11.39 11.57 -32.09
N PRO A 71 -11.80 11.57 -33.37
CA PRO A 71 -12.63 10.50 -33.90
C PRO A 71 -11.90 9.16 -33.75
N VAL A 72 -12.57 8.20 -33.14
CA VAL A 72 -12.05 6.82 -33.01
C VAL A 72 -12.33 6.09 -34.30
N GLU A 73 -11.30 5.45 -34.85
CA GLU A 73 -11.40 4.62 -36.05
C GLU A 73 -12.33 3.43 -35.82
N LYS A 74 -13.15 3.12 -36.84
CA LYS A 74 -14.18 2.06 -36.76
C LYS A 74 -13.90 0.87 -37.68
N ASP A 75 -12.87 0.96 -38.52
CA ASP A 75 -12.56 -0.07 -39.50
C ASP A 75 -11.86 -1.27 -38.83
N PRO A 76 -12.43 -2.48 -38.90
CA PRO A 76 -11.92 -3.63 -38.16
C PRO A 76 -10.52 -4.06 -38.64
N ASN A 77 -10.26 -4.00 -39.95
CA ASN A 77 -8.97 -4.37 -40.52
C ASN A 77 -7.83 -3.46 -40.03
N LYS A 78 -8.12 -2.17 -39.83
CA LYS A 78 -7.16 -1.19 -39.32
C LYS A 78 -6.86 -1.45 -37.84
N LEU A 79 -7.90 -1.71 -37.03
CA LEU A 79 -7.76 -2.00 -35.59
C LEU A 79 -6.99 -3.28 -35.26
N VAL A 80 -7.04 -4.28 -36.14
CA VAL A 80 -6.28 -5.54 -35.96
C VAL A 80 -4.82 -5.39 -36.41
N THR A 81 -4.55 -4.52 -37.39
CA THR A 81 -3.20 -4.38 -37.99
C THR A 81 -2.37 -3.29 -37.33
N TYR A 82 -3.02 -2.26 -36.77
CA TYR A 82 -2.38 -1.05 -36.24
C TYR A 82 -2.84 -0.75 -34.82
N CYS A 83 -1.92 -0.21 -34.02
CA CYS A 83 -2.22 0.34 -32.70
C CYS A 83 -2.77 1.77 -32.83
N CYS A 84 -4.07 1.90 -33.10
CA CYS A 84 -4.73 3.20 -33.18
C CYS A 84 -4.65 3.96 -31.85
N GLY A 85 -4.28 5.24 -31.90
CA GLY A 85 -4.20 6.13 -30.72
C GLY A 85 -2.85 6.15 -29.98
N LEU A 86 -1.87 5.35 -30.39
CA LEU A 86 -0.51 5.41 -29.81
C LEU A 86 0.28 6.63 -30.31
N ASN A 87 0.10 6.99 -31.58
CA ASN A 87 0.71 8.19 -32.16
C ASN A 87 -0.13 9.43 -31.80
N TYR A 88 0.45 10.38 -31.07
CA TYR A 88 -0.18 11.65 -30.69
C TYR A 88 0.27 12.84 -31.55
N PHE A 89 1.22 12.62 -32.48
CA PHE A 89 1.67 13.66 -33.39
C PHE A 89 0.62 13.93 -34.47
N ILE A 90 0.57 15.17 -34.97
CA ILE A 90 -0.35 15.58 -36.05
C ILE A 90 0.06 14.89 -37.37
N GLU A 91 1.36 14.71 -37.56
CA GLU A 91 1.96 14.08 -38.73
C GLU A 91 2.67 12.81 -38.30
N GLY A 92 2.40 11.72 -39.01
CA GLY A 92 3.05 10.43 -38.80
C GLY A 92 2.11 9.26 -39.05
N GLU A 93 2.67 8.13 -39.44
CA GLU A 93 1.92 6.87 -39.57
C GLU A 93 1.63 6.28 -38.18
N GLU A 94 0.56 5.48 -38.09
CA GLU A 94 0.26 4.69 -36.90
C GLU A 94 1.22 3.50 -36.77
N VAL A 95 1.49 3.09 -35.53
CA VAL A 95 2.41 1.96 -35.28
C VAL A 95 1.75 0.66 -35.69
N LYS A 96 2.33 -0.03 -36.68
CA LYS A 96 1.90 -1.35 -37.13
C LYS A 96 2.25 -2.43 -36.11
N LEU A 97 1.31 -3.33 -35.85
CA LEU A 97 1.51 -4.50 -35.00
C LEU A 97 2.45 -5.50 -35.68
N LYS A 98 3.41 -5.99 -34.90
CA LYS A 98 4.39 -7.00 -35.31
C LYS A 98 3.83 -8.40 -35.07
N PRO A 99 4.38 -9.45 -35.70
CA PRO A 99 4.02 -10.83 -35.37
C PRO A 99 4.44 -11.16 -33.92
N ASP A 100 3.73 -12.10 -33.30
CA ASP A 100 3.94 -12.49 -31.89
C ASP A 100 5.39 -12.87 -31.54
N ASN A 101 6.11 -13.47 -32.49
CA ASN A 101 7.50 -13.91 -32.32
C ASN A 101 8.51 -12.77 -32.10
N GLU A 102 8.15 -11.52 -32.45
CA GLU A 102 9.05 -10.39 -32.30
C GLU A 102 8.94 -9.75 -30.90
N TYR A 103 7.86 -10.06 -30.17
CA TYR A 103 7.68 -9.61 -28.80
C TYR A 103 8.34 -10.59 -27.82
N PRO A 104 8.86 -10.09 -26.69
CA PRO A 104 9.53 -10.94 -25.71
C PRO A 104 8.53 -11.83 -24.97
N ASP A 105 8.95 -13.07 -24.65
CA ASP A 105 8.08 -14.11 -24.07
C ASP A 105 7.36 -13.67 -22.79
N TRP A 106 8.03 -12.88 -21.94
CA TRP A 106 7.46 -12.42 -20.67
C TRP A 106 6.17 -11.60 -20.83
N LEU A 107 5.91 -11.04 -22.01
CA LEU A 107 4.68 -10.31 -22.30
C LEU A 107 3.44 -11.18 -22.12
N TYR A 108 3.54 -12.45 -22.53
CA TYR A 108 2.44 -13.42 -22.48
C TYR A 108 2.29 -14.06 -21.09
N ASP A 109 3.30 -13.92 -20.23
CA ASP A 109 3.26 -14.36 -18.82
C ASP A 109 2.63 -13.33 -17.88
N VAL A 110 2.32 -12.13 -18.37
CA VAL A 110 1.69 -11.07 -17.57
C VAL A 110 0.26 -11.46 -17.21
N TYR A 111 -0.08 -11.31 -15.93
CA TYR A 111 -1.44 -11.55 -15.44
C TYR A 111 -2.40 -10.41 -15.84
N ILE A 112 -3.42 -10.74 -16.66
CA ILE A 112 -4.40 -9.78 -17.22
C ILE A 112 -5.72 -9.74 -16.41
N GLY A 113 -5.85 -10.58 -15.38
CA GLY A 113 -7.06 -10.66 -14.57
C GLY A 113 -7.25 -9.53 -13.57
N GLY A 114 -8.33 -9.63 -12.77
CA GLY A 114 -8.59 -8.72 -11.66
C GLY A 114 -7.54 -8.84 -10.54
N ALA A 115 -7.40 -7.81 -9.71
CA ALA A 115 -6.39 -7.78 -8.65
C ALA A 115 -6.46 -9.05 -7.77
N ARG A 116 -5.37 -9.83 -7.79
CA ARG A 116 -5.22 -11.10 -7.06
C ARG A 116 -5.57 -10.97 -5.57
N ASP A 117 -6.15 -12.03 -5.03
CA ASP A 117 -6.53 -12.08 -3.63
C ASP A 117 -5.34 -12.43 -2.74
N LEU A 118 -5.42 -12.02 -1.46
CA LEU A 118 -4.29 -12.17 -0.54
C LEU A 118 -3.94 -13.66 -0.29
N SER A 119 -4.93 -14.55 -0.36
CA SER A 119 -4.76 -15.99 -0.18
C SER A 119 -4.06 -16.68 -1.35
N GLU A 120 -4.08 -16.07 -2.55
CA GLU A 120 -3.46 -16.62 -3.75
C GLU A 120 -1.98 -16.25 -3.85
N LEU A 121 -1.55 -15.22 -3.10
CA LEU A 121 -0.18 -14.73 -3.13
C LEU A 121 0.68 -15.45 -2.10
N GLU A 122 1.90 -15.77 -2.51
CA GLU A 122 2.91 -16.36 -1.65
C GLU A 122 3.40 -15.37 -0.56
N PRO A 123 3.38 -15.75 0.74
CA PRO A 123 3.78 -14.87 1.85
C PRO A 123 5.21 -14.32 1.77
N ASN A 124 6.10 -15.03 1.07
CA ASN A 124 7.50 -14.63 0.91
C ASN A 124 7.73 -13.70 -0.30
N SER A 125 6.68 -13.40 -1.08
CA SER A 125 6.77 -12.49 -2.21
C SER A 125 6.57 -11.02 -1.79
N LYS A 126 7.25 -10.11 -2.49
CA LYS A 126 7.06 -8.66 -2.33
C LYS A 126 5.62 -8.23 -2.62
N GLU A 127 4.97 -8.86 -3.59
CA GLU A 127 3.61 -8.53 -4.01
C GLU A 127 2.60 -8.79 -2.88
N TYR A 128 2.80 -9.85 -2.10
CA TYR A 128 1.96 -10.20 -0.96
C TYR A 128 1.94 -9.05 0.05
N TRP A 129 3.11 -8.57 0.45
CA TRP A 129 3.22 -7.49 1.43
C TRP A 129 2.70 -6.15 0.91
N GLN A 130 2.84 -5.87 -0.39
CA GLN A 130 2.20 -4.71 -1.02
C GLN A 130 0.67 -4.81 -0.92
N ARG A 131 0.11 -6.00 -1.16
CA ARG A 131 -1.33 -6.27 -1.02
C ARG A 131 -1.81 -6.12 0.42
N VAL A 132 -1.09 -6.70 1.40
CA VAL A 132 -1.37 -6.52 2.85
C VAL A 132 -1.44 -5.04 3.21
N ARG A 133 -0.43 -4.27 2.81
CA ARG A 133 -0.36 -2.83 3.09
C ARG A 133 -1.55 -2.08 2.49
N TYR A 134 -1.88 -2.36 1.23
CA TYR A 134 -3.03 -1.77 0.56
C TYR A 134 -4.35 -2.06 1.30
N LEU A 135 -4.56 -3.31 1.71
CA LEU A 135 -5.76 -3.74 2.44
C LEU A 135 -5.86 -3.05 3.82
N ALA A 136 -4.75 -2.91 4.54
CA ALA A 136 -4.69 -2.20 5.81
C ALA A 136 -5.06 -0.71 5.64
N ILE A 137 -4.52 -0.04 4.61
CA ILE A 137 -4.87 1.34 4.28
C ILE A 137 -6.36 1.45 3.95
N ARG A 138 -6.88 0.56 3.10
CA ARG A 138 -8.29 0.54 2.71
C ARG A 138 -9.20 0.37 3.92
N ARG A 139 -8.86 -0.53 4.86
CA ARG A 139 -9.57 -0.72 6.14
C ARG A 139 -9.55 0.56 6.98
N ASN A 140 -8.39 1.19 7.15
CA ASN A 140 -8.25 2.42 7.94
C ASN A 140 -9.05 3.59 7.36
N VAL A 141 -9.08 3.73 6.03
CA VAL A 141 -9.92 4.74 5.36
C VAL A 141 -11.40 4.47 5.62
N LYS A 142 -11.87 3.21 5.55
CA LYS A 142 -13.25 2.85 5.88
C LYS A 142 -13.60 3.16 7.34
N LEU A 143 -12.74 2.75 8.27
CA LEU A 143 -12.94 3.00 9.71
C LEU A 143 -12.97 4.51 10.02
N ARG A 144 -12.11 5.31 9.38
CA ARG A 144 -12.12 6.77 9.56
C ARG A 144 -13.42 7.40 9.06
N LYS A 145 -13.95 6.95 7.91
CA LYS A 145 -15.24 7.41 7.38
C LYS A 145 -16.37 7.04 8.35
N PHE A 146 -16.40 5.80 8.83
CA PHE A 146 -17.41 5.32 9.77
C PHE A 146 -17.39 6.11 11.08
N ARG A 147 -16.21 6.28 11.71
CA ARG A 147 -16.06 7.10 12.92
C ARG A 147 -16.56 8.53 12.72
N ARG A 148 -16.22 9.14 11.59
CA ARG A 148 -16.71 10.49 11.26
C ARG A 148 -18.23 10.55 11.11
N GLN A 149 -18.85 9.53 10.54
CA GLN A 149 -20.31 9.48 10.39
C GLN A 149 -21.00 9.31 11.74
N VAL A 150 -20.51 8.42 12.60
CA VAL A 150 -21.05 8.22 13.96
C VAL A 150 -20.94 9.51 14.78
N LEU A 151 -19.79 10.19 14.74
CA LEU A 151 -19.58 11.46 15.44
C LEU A 151 -20.39 12.64 14.88
N ARG A 152 -21.07 12.50 13.75
CA ARG A 152 -21.96 13.54 13.19
C ARG A 152 -23.41 13.38 13.64
N GLN A 153 -23.78 12.22 14.19
CA GLN A 153 -25.14 11.89 14.60
C GLN A 153 -25.41 12.24 16.07
N PHE A 154 -24.37 12.60 16.82
CA PHE A 154 -24.40 13.14 18.17
C PHE A 154 -23.95 14.59 18.12
#